data_AF-A0A6V8NQ99-F1
#
_entry.id   AF-A0A6V8NQ99-F1
#
_cell.length_a   1.000
_cell.length_b   1.000
_cell.length_c   1.000
_cell.angle_alpha   90.00
_cell.angle_beta   90.00
_cell.angle_gamma   90.00
#
_symmetry.space_group_name_H-M   'P 1'
#
loop_
_entity.id
_entity.type
_entity.pdbx_description
1 polymer ?
#
loop_
_entity_poly.entity_id
_entity_poly.type
_entity_poly.pdbx_seq_one_letter_code
_entity_poly.pdbx_strand_id
1 'polypeptide(L)'
;SAITCDEVPPTCHPLGPNNKVIVATGVVTGTAAPTSGRISIGGKSPLTGTIKETNSGGMAGQKLARLGITIVVEGQPREKGKFWLLKVDKDGAELLPAADKWLAKGLYETYPLLFAEFGAKVGIIGIGVAGERLMANAGICVNDPENRPSRYAGRGGMGAVMGSKGLKAIVIDDEGAPGVPIVNKEVFDTGRK
;
A
#
# COMPACT_ATOMS: atom_id res chain seq x y z
N SER A 1 -14.29 -1.00 -4.61
CA SER A 1 -13.87 -2.21 -3.87
C SER A 1 -15.11 -2.78 -3.20
N ALA A 2 -15.41 -4.08 -3.39
CA ALA A 2 -16.53 -4.75 -2.72
C ALA A 2 -16.44 -4.59 -1.19
N ILE A 3 -15.24 -4.82 -0.63
CA ILE A 3 -14.93 -4.59 0.79
C ILE A 3 -15.31 -3.19 1.26
N THR A 4 -15.05 -2.14 0.47
CA THR A 4 -15.46 -0.77 0.87
C THR A 4 -16.98 -0.61 0.86
N CYS A 5 -17.69 -1.23 -0.07
CA CYS A 5 -19.14 -1.18 -0.12
C CYS A 5 -19.76 -1.93 1.06
N ASP A 6 -19.21 -3.09 1.39
CA ASP A 6 -19.81 -4.03 2.34
C ASP A 6 -19.40 -3.72 3.79
N GLU A 7 -18.19 -3.21 4.00
CA GLU A 7 -17.57 -3.17 5.33
C GLU A 7 -17.21 -1.75 5.82
N VAL A 8 -17.33 -0.71 4.98
CA VAL A 8 -17.10 0.69 5.40
C VAL A 8 -18.43 1.42 5.51
N PRO A 9 -18.88 1.80 6.72
CA PRO A 9 -20.14 2.49 6.88
C PRO A 9 -20.15 3.83 6.12
N PRO A 10 -21.15 4.11 5.27
CA PRO A 10 -21.18 5.33 4.46
C PRO A 10 -21.26 6.60 5.30
N THR A 11 -21.69 6.50 6.56
CA THR A 11 -21.78 7.63 7.52
C THR A 11 -20.55 7.79 8.41
N CYS A 12 -19.57 6.88 8.37
CA CYS A 12 -18.41 6.98 9.26
C CYS A 12 -17.52 8.18 8.94
N HIS A 13 -16.80 8.70 9.95
CA HIS A 13 -15.78 9.71 9.71
C HIS A 13 -14.64 9.10 8.87
N PRO A 14 -14.17 9.74 7.77
CA PRO A 14 -13.13 9.17 6.91
C PRO A 14 -11.78 8.93 7.60
N LEU A 15 -11.45 9.71 8.63
CA LEU A 15 -10.24 9.51 9.45
C LEU A 15 -10.54 8.77 10.77
N GLY A 16 -11.74 8.21 10.93
CA GLY A 16 -12.14 7.46 12.10
C GLY A 16 -11.79 5.97 12.02
N PRO A 17 -12.06 5.19 13.08
CA PRO A 17 -11.67 3.78 13.17
C PRO A 17 -12.44 2.84 12.25
N ASN A 18 -13.64 3.24 11.82
CA ASN A 18 -14.51 2.41 10.98
C ASN A 18 -14.22 2.55 9.47
N ASN A 19 -13.32 3.45 9.07
CA ASN A 19 -12.81 3.46 7.70
C ASN A 19 -11.66 2.47 7.56
N LYS A 20 -11.45 1.94 6.35
CA LYS A 20 -10.40 0.96 6.05
C LYS A 20 -9.41 1.51 5.02
N VAL A 21 -8.18 1.01 5.04
CA VAL A 21 -7.25 1.13 3.92
C VAL A 21 -7.09 -0.25 3.29
N ILE A 22 -7.59 -0.40 2.07
CA ILE A 22 -7.56 -1.67 1.34
C ILE A 22 -6.52 -1.55 0.24
N VAL A 23 -5.52 -2.43 0.26
CA VAL A 23 -4.46 -2.50 -0.75
C VAL A 23 -4.63 -3.80 -1.52
N ALA A 24 -4.98 -3.69 -2.79
CA ALA A 24 -5.28 -4.82 -3.66
C ALA A 24 -4.55 -4.69 -5.01
N THR A 25 -4.30 -5.83 -5.63
CA THR A 25 -3.68 -5.95 -6.95
C THR A 25 -4.68 -6.46 -7.97
N GLY A 26 -4.39 -6.25 -9.26
CA GLY A 26 -5.21 -6.79 -10.33
C GLY A 26 -4.92 -8.27 -10.56
N VAL A 27 -5.86 -8.99 -11.18
CA VAL A 27 -5.75 -10.43 -11.47
C VAL A 27 -4.55 -10.81 -12.35
N VAL A 28 -4.04 -9.87 -13.16
CA VAL A 28 -2.85 -10.07 -14.00
C VAL A 28 -1.60 -9.39 -13.43
N THR A 29 -1.68 -8.68 -12.32
CA THR A 29 -0.52 -8.08 -11.66
C THR A 29 0.42 -9.17 -11.18
N GLY A 30 1.75 -8.94 -11.22
CA GLY A 30 2.73 -9.96 -10.83
C GLY A 30 3.15 -10.90 -11.97
N THR A 31 2.49 -10.81 -13.13
CA THR A 31 2.75 -11.64 -14.32
C THR A 31 3.61 -10.92 -15.36
N ALA A 32 3.95 -11.62 -16.45
CA ALA A 32 4.63 -11.04 -17.61
C ALA A 32 3.69 -10.24 -18.55
N ALA A 33 2.44 -10.00 -18.17
CA ALA A 33 1.53 -9.17 -18.95
C ALA A 33 2.05 -7.73 -19.02
N PRO A 34 2.05 -7.08 -20.21
CA PRO A 34 2.50 -5.71 -20.36
C PRO A 34 1.79 -4.77 -19.39
N THR A 35 2.53 -3.83 -18.79
CA THR A 35 2.00 -2.77 -17.90
C THR A 35 1.13 -3.26 -16.71
N SER A 36 1.27 -4.52 -16.30
CA SER A 36 0.42 -5.15 -15.28
C SER A 36 0.77 -4.79 -13.82
N GLY A 37 1.89 -4.10 -13.58
CA GLY A 37 2.40 -3.72 -12.25
C GLY A 37 1.65 -2.60 -11.55
N ARG A 38 0.32 -2.68 -11.51
CA ARG A 38 -0.55 -1.70 -10.87
C ARG A 38 -1.00 -2.17 -9.49
N ILE A 39 -1.21 -1.22 -8.59
CA ILE A 39 -1.78 -1.43 -7.26
C ILE A 39 -2.89 -0.42 -7.02
N SER A 40 -3.98 -0.87 -6.42
CA SER A 40 -5.16 -0.08 -6.09
C SER A 40 -5.25 0.05 -4.58
N ILE A 41 -5.41 1.28 -4.09
CA ILE A 41 -5.58 1.58 -2.67
C ILE A 41 -6.92 2.29 -2.47
N GLY A 42 -7.78 1.73 -1.61
CA GLY A 42 -9.17 2.16 -1.49
C GLY A 42 -9.68 2.33 -0.06
N GLY A 43 -10.72 3.14 0.07
CA GLY A 43 -11.43 3.43 1.32
C GLY A 43 -12.40 4.61 1.15
N LYS A 44 -12.87 5.19 2.25
CA LYS A 44 -13.61 6.46 2.23
C LYS A 44 -12.65 7.64 2.25
N SER A 45 -12.82 8.59 1.33
CA SER A 45 -11.95 9.75 1.19
C SER A 45 -12.24 10.82 2.25
N PRO A 46 -11.20 11.37 2.91
CA PRO A 46 -11.35 12.57 3.72
C PRO A 46 -11.52 13.85 2.89
N LEU A 47 -11.15 13.82 1.60
CA LEU A 47 -11.28 14.97 0.71
C LEU A 47 -12.69 15.12 0.17
N THR A 48 -13.31 14.02 -0.26
CA THR A 48 -14.63 14.05 -0.92
C THR A 48 -15.77 13.56 -0.03
N GLY A 49 -15.46 12.89 1.09
CA GLY A 49 -16.47 12.25 1.94
C GLY A 49 -17.14 11.02 1.31
N THR A 50 -16.68 10.57 0.14
CA THR A 50 -17.24 9.44 -0.61
C THR A 50 -16.23 8.30 -0.77
N ILE A 51 -16.64 7.20 -1.41
CA ILE A 51 -15.71 6.16 -1.83
C ILE A 51 -14.58 6.73 -2.70
N LYS A 52 -13.37 6.20 -2.50
CA LYS A 52 -12.20 6.51 -3.32
C LYS A 52 -11.36 5.27 -3.56
N GLU A 53 -11.00 5.08 -4.82
CA GLU A 53 -9.85 4.28 -5.23
C GLU A 53 -8.77 5.23 -5.76
N THR A 54 -7.52 4.92 -5.45
CA THR A 54 -6.34 5.60 -5.99
C THR A 54 -5.32 4.56 -6.43
N ASN A 55 -4.68 4.81 -7.57
CA ASN A 55 -3.91 3.81 -8.27
C ASN A 55 -2.43 4.23 -8.37
N SER A 56 -1.52 3.28 -8.27
CA SER A 56 -0.09 3.51 -8.53
C SER A 56 0.51 2.38 -9.36
N GLY A 57 1.60 2.67 -10.06
CA GLY A 57 2.55 1.65 -10.50
C GLY A 57 3.62 1.41 -9.43
N GLY A 58 4.70 0.73 -9.82
CA GLY A 58 5.87 0.51 -8.97
C GLY A 58 6.01 -0.95 -8.52
N MET A 59 6.96 -1.19 -7.62
CA MET A 59 7.38 -2.55 -7.29
C MET A 59 6.44 -3.25 -6.31
N ALA A 60 5.81 -2.52 -5.39
CA ALA A 60 4.98 -3.12 -4.34
C ALA A 60 3.79 -3.93 -4.89
N GLY A 61 3.14 -3.48 -5.96
CA GLY A 61 2.01 -4.19 -6.56
C GLY A 61 2.40 -5.56 -7.13
N GLN A 62 3.52 -5.63 -7.85
CA GLN A 62 4.05 -6.89 -8.39
C GLN A 62 4.37 -7.90 -7.28
N LYS A 63 4.97 -7.43 -6.19
CA LYS A 63 5.38 -8.23 -5.04
C LYS A 63 4.19 -8.75 -4.24
N LEU A 64 3.24 -7.87 -3.95
CA LEU A 64 2.01 -8.24 -3.26
C LEU A 64 1.21 -9.28 -4.04
N ALA A 65 1.15 -9.15 -5.37
CA ALA A 65 0.48 -10.12 -6.22
C ALA A 65 1.16 -11.50 -6.19
N ARG A 66 2.50 -11.54 -6.15
CA ARG A 66 3.25 -12.81 -6.05
C ARG A 66 3.08 -13.51 -4.71
N LEU A 67 2.83 -12.75 -3.64
CA LEU A 67 2.42 -13.30 -2.35
C LEU A 67 0.97 -13.82 -2.37
N GLY A 68 0.15 -13.37 -3.32
CA GLY A 68 -1.22 -13.86 -3.50
C GLY A 68 -2.21 -13.36 -2.46
N ILE A 69 -1.95 -12.21 -1.83
CA ILE A 69 -2.77 -11.68 -0.74
C ILE A 69 -3.33 -10.28 -1.04
N THR A 70 -4.35 -9.89 -0.27
CA THR A 70 -4.88 -8.52 -0.18
C THR A 70 -4.68 -8.02 1.24
N ILE A 71 -4.28 -6.75 1.41
CA ILE A 71 -4.08 -6.16 2.74
C ILE A 71 -5.28 -5.26 3.06
N VAL A 72 -5.87 -5.46 4.23
CA VAL A 72 -6.94 -4.60 4.77
C VAL A 72 -6.50 -4.10 6.14
N VAL A 73 -6.38 -2.78 6.27
CA VAL A 73 -5.97 -2.11 7.52
C VAL A 73 -7.19 -1.46 8.16
N GLU A 74 -7.43 -1.79 9.42
CA GLU A 74 -8.63 -1.43 10.18
C GLU A 74 -8.29 -0.91 11.57
N GLY A 75 -9.29 -0.32 12.24
CA GLY A 75 -9.14 0.18 13.60
C GLY A 75 -8.26 1.44 13.66
N GLN A 76 -7.78 1.76 14.86
CA GLN A 76 -6.83 2.85 15.08
C GLN A 76 -5.89 2.53 16.24
N PRO A 77 -4.71 3.16 16.29
CA PRO A 77 -3.85 3.19 17.46
C PRO A 77 -4.63 3.61 18.71
N ARG A 78 -4.46 2.88 19.83
CA ARG A 78 -5.02 3.31 21.12
C ARG A 78 -4.38 4.61 21.61
N GLU A 79 -3.08 4.75 21.38
CA GLU A 79 -2.31 5.93 21.74
C GLU A 79 -2.13 6.84 20.52
N LYS A 80 -2.45 8.14 20.71
CA LYS A 80 -2.32 9.13 19.64
C LYS A 80 -0.85 9.32 19.25
N GLY A 81 -0.60 9.47 17.96
CA GLY A 81 0.74 9.75 17.44
C GLY A 81 1.66 8.53 17.35
N LYS A 82 1.21 7.33 17.76
CA LYS A 82 1.96 6.11 17.49
C LYS A 82 1.79 5.69 16.03
N PHE A 83 2.90 5.24 15.45
CA PHE A 83 2.94 4.69 14.11
C PHE A 83 3.59 3.31 14.10
N TRP A 84 3.24 2.52 13.09
CA TRP A 84 3.72 1.18 12.82
C TRP A 84 4.20 1.08 11.37
N LEU A 85 5.02 0.07 11.14
CA LEU A 85 5.36 -0.46 9.85
C LEU A 85 4.79 -1.87 9.76
N LEU A 86 4.10 -2.18 8.66
CA LEU A 86 3.64 -3.53 8.38
C LEU A 86 4.69 -4.23 7.51
N LYS A 87 5.38 -5.24 8.03
CA LYS A 87 6.22 -6.14 7.23
C LYS A 87 5.36 -7.31 6.78
N VAL A 88 5.47 -7.68 5.52
CA VAL A 88 4.75 -8.82 4.93
C VAL A 88 5.73 -9.63 4.09
N ASP A 89 5.71 -10.95 4.28
CA ASP A 89 6.45 -11.92 3.50
C ASP A 89 5.63 -13.20 3.28
N LYS A 90 6.26 -14.26 2.76
CA LYS A 90 5.60 -15.56 2.50
C LYS A 90 5.12 -16.27 3.77
N ASP A 91 5.71 -15.96 4.92
CA ASP A 91 5.45 -16.64 6.19
C ASP A 91 4.39 -15.90 7.02
N GLY A 92 4.13 -14.63 6.71
CA GLY A 92 2.99 -13.90 7.23
C GLY A 92 3.18 -12.40 7.26
N ALA A 93 2.62 -11.76 8.29
CA ALA A 93 2.65 -10.33 8.47
C ALA A 93 2.95 -9.95 9.93
N GLU A 94 3.75 -8.90 10.11
CA GLU A 94 4.18 -8.39 11.41
C GLU A 94 4.03 -6.87 11.48
N LEU A 95 3.47 -6.36 12.57
CA LEU A 95 3.45 -4.92 12.86
C LEU A 95 4.62 -4.54 13.76
N LEU A 96 5.58 -3.82 13.17
CA LEU A 96 6.74 -3.29 13.86
C LEU A 96 6.46 -1.84 14.31
N PRO A 97 6.87 -1.41 15.50
CA PRO A 97 6.82 0.00 15.86
C PRO A 97 7.61 0.85 14.85
N ALA A 98 6.96 1.88 14.28
CA ALA A 98 7.67 2.85 13.46
C ALA A 98 8.42 3.79 14.39
N ALA A 99 9.70 3.48 14.65
CA ALA A 99 10.57 4.32 15.45
C ALA A 99 10.74 5.71 14.83
N ASP A 100 11.16 6.67 15.66
CA ASP A 100 11.43 8.07 15.26
C ASP A 100 12.36 8.20 14.06
N LYS A 101 13.14 7.14 13.75
CA LYS A 101 14.02 7.07 12.59
C LYS A 101 13.30 7.26 11.24
N TRP A 102 11.99 7.04 11.13
CA TRP A 102 11.23 7.21 9.87
C TRP A 102 10.19 8.32 9.89
N LEU A 103 9.74 8.75 11.08
CA LEU A 103 8.68 9.74 11.24
C LEU A 103 9.19 11.16 11.01
N ALA A 104 8.28 12.07 10.63
CA ALA A 104 8.57 13.47 10.35
C ALA A 104 9.64 13.69 9.26
N LYS A 105 9.88 12.69 8.42
CA LYS A 105 10.87 12.70 7.34
C LYS A 105 10.20 12.70 5.97
N GLY A 106 10.84 13.37 5.02
CA GLY A 106 10.48 13.28 3.62
C GLY A 106 10.72 11.88 3.09
N LEU A 107 9.95 11.46 2.07
CA LEU A 107 10.04 10.10 1.55
C LEU A 107 11.41 9.76 0.95
N TYR A 108 12.11 10.74 0.37
CA TYR A 108 13.49 10.59 -0.13
C TYR A 108 14.52 10.32 0.98
N GLU A 109 14.19 10.60 2.24
CA GLU A 109 14.99 10.22 3.40
C GLU A 109 14.49 8.90 4.00
N THR A 110 13.17 8.71 4.10
CA THR A 110 12.57 7.50 4.67
C THR A 110 12.89 6.24 3.86
N TYR A 111 12.78 6.27 2.54
CA TYR A 111 12.90 5.07 1.70
C TYR A 111 14.31 4.45 1.73
N PRO A 112 15.41 5.23 1.60
CA PRO A 112 16.75 4.70 1.79
C PRO A 112 16.96 3.99 3.13
N LEU A 113 16.41 4.54 4.23
CA LEU A 113 16.48 3.91 5.55
C LEU A 113 15.72 2.58 5.59
N LEU A 114 14.56 2.50 4.94
CA LEU A 114 13.81 1.25 4.83
C LEU A 114 14.56 0.20 3.99
N PHE A 115 15.18 0.58 2.89
CA PHE A 115 15.99 -0.36 2.09
C PHE A 115 17.26 -0.80 2.81
N ALA A 116 17.87 0.06 3.62
CA ALA A 116 19.03 -0.31 4.44
C ALA A 116 18.67 -1.39 5.49
N GLU A 117 17.42 -1.39 5.97
CA GLU A 117 16.97 -2.30 7.03
C GLU A 117 16.32 -3.58 6.51
N PHE A 118 15.51 -3.48 5.46
CA PHE A 118 14.74 -4.61 4.93
C PHE A 118 15.30 -5.15 3.60
N GLY A 119 16.35 -4.53 3.06
CA GLY A 119 17.01 -4.93 1.82
C GLY A 119 16.46 -4.24 0.57
N ALA A 120 17.31 -4.07 -0.44
CA ALA A 120 16.98 -3.33 -1.67
C ALA A 120 15.95 -4.02 -2.58
N LYS A 121 15.57 -5.27 -2.28
CA LYS A 121 14.63 -6.04 -3.09
C LYS A 121 13.19 -5.88 -2.64
N VAL A 122 12.87 -5.23 -1.53
CA VAL A 122 11.48 -5.13 -1.04
C VAL A 122 10.65 -4.12 -1.83
N GLY A 123 9.32 -4.29 -1.78
CA GLY A 123 8.36 -3.27 -2.21
C GLY A 123 7.96 -2.41 -1.02
N ILE A 124 7.85 -1.10 -1.22
CA ILE A 124 7.47 -0.16 -0.17
C ILE A 124 6.23 0.61 -0.61
N ILE A 125 5.22 0.61 0.24
CA ILE A 125 4.06 1.51 0.19
C ILE A 125 4.15 2.42 1.42
N GLY A 126 4.26 3.72 1.25
CA GLY A 126 4.53 4.61 2.37
C GLY A 126 3.83 5.96 2.28
N ILE A 127 3.72 6.63 3.43
CA ILE A 127 3.24 8.02 3.54
C ILE A 127 4.37 8.95 3.96
N GLY A 128 4.35 10.17 3.42
CA GLY A 128 5.21 11.25 3.88
C GLY A 128 4.58 12.03 5.04
N VAL A 129 5.24 13.12 5.44
CA VAL A 129 4.79 14.02 6.52
C VAL A 129 3.35 14.51 6.34
N ALA A 130 2.88 14.71 5.10
CA ALA A 130 1.50 15.10 4.84
C ALA A 130 0.49 14.03 5.29
N GLY A 131 0.81 12.74 5.13
CA GLY A 131 -0.04 11.65 5.60
C GLY A 131 0.01 11.52 7.13
N GLU A 132 1.20 11.66 7.72
CA GLU A 132 1.38 11.68 9.18
C GLU A 132 0.55 12.78 9.85
N ARG A 133 0.48 13.95 9.21
CA ARG A 133 -0.30 15.11 9.66
C ARG A 133 -1.76 15.10 9.21
N LEU A 134 -2.24 14.00 8.62
CA LEU A 134 -3.62 13.80 8.20
C LEU A 134 -4.14 14.86 7.20
N MET A 135 -3.26 15.40 6.35
CA MET A 135 -3.65 16.42 5.36
C MET A 135 -4.63 15.83 4.34
N ALA A 136 -5.77 16.48 4.12
CA ALA A 136 -6.89 15.92 3.35
C ALA A 136 -6.55 15.48 1.91
N ASN A 137 -5.47 16.01 1.31
CA ASN A 137 -5.00 15.60 -0.02
C ASN A 137 -3.67 14.81 0.01
N ALA A 138 -3.30 14.23 1.15
CA ALA A 138 -2.10 13.39 1.26
C ALA A 138 -2.23 12.13 0.40
N GLY A 139 -1.19 11.88 -0.41
CA GLY A 139 -1.07 10.68 -1.24
C GLY A 139 -0.31 9.55 -0.55
N ILE A 140 -0.33 8.39 -1.18
CA ILE A 140 0.50 7.24 -0.82
C ILE A 140 1.55 7.04 -1.92
N CYS A 141 2.79 6.80 -1.52
CA CYS A 141 3.91 6.61 -2.43
C CYS A 141 4.30 5.14 -2.53
N VAL A 142 4.79 4.74 -3.70
CA VAL A 142 5.32 3.41 -4.00
C VAL A 142 6.69 3.56 -4.65
N ASN A 143 7.64 2.68 -4.32
CA ASN A 143 8.95 2.71 -4.96
C ASN A 143 8.89 2.31 -6.44
N ASP A 144 9.68 3.00 -7.27
CA ASP A 144 9.95 2.58 -8.64
C ASP A 144 11.01 1.46 -8.69
N PRO A 145 11.31 0.91 -9.88
CA PRO A 145 12.33 -0.14 -10.03
C PRO A 145 13.74 0.30 -9.62
N GLU A 146 14.03 1.61 -9.60
CA GLU A 146 15.29 2.17 -9.10
C GLU A 146 15.23 2.51 -7.60
N ASN A 147 14.22 2.00 -6.88
CA ASN A 147 14.01 2.19 -5.45
C ASN A 147 13.81 3.65 -5.02
N ARG A 148 13.33 4.51 -5.91
CA ARG A 148 13.00 5.90 -5.56
C ARG A 148 11.53 6.02 -5.17
N PRO A 149 11.18 6.87 -4.19
CA PRO A 149 9.81 7.17 -3.82
C PRO A 149 9.13 8.09 -4.85
N SER A 150 8.88 7.58 -6.06
CA SER A 150 8.47 8.39 -7.22
C SER A 150 7.09 8.03 -7.78
N ARG A 151 6.53 6.85 -7.46
CA ARG A 151 5.19 6.45 -7.93
C ARG A 151 4.15 6.82 -6.88
N TYR A 152 3.02 7.37 -7.31
CA TYR A 152 2.04 7.95 -6.40
C TYR A 152 0.61 7.51 -6.69
N ALA A 153 -0.03 7.01 -5.63
CA ALA A 153 -1.47 7.00 -5.43
C ALA A 153 -1.88 8.37 -4.85
N GLY A 154 -1.90 9.41 -5.69
CA GLY A 154 -1.86 10.80 -5.24
C GLY A 154 -3.18 11.48 -4.90
N ARG A 155 -4.35 10.90 -5.20
CA ARG A 155 -5.64 11.62 -5.12
C ARG A 155 -6.55 11.11 -4.02
N GLY A 156 -7.34 12.02 -3.46
CA GLY A 156 -8.47 11.68 -2.58
C GLY A 156 -8.06 11.35 -1.14
N GLY A 157 -6.85 11.73 -0.71
CA GLY A 157 -6.50 11.74 0.70
C GLY A 157 -6.25 10.38 1.34
N MET A 158 -6.02 9.31 0.57
CA MET A 158 -5.78 7.98 1.13
C MET A 158 -4.50 7.93 1.99
N GLY A 159 -3.54 8.82 1.77
CA GLY A 159 -2.36 8.95 2.66
C GLY A 159 -2.75 9.45 4.06
N ALA A 160 -3.76 10.31 4.18
CA ALA A 160 -4.28 10.72 5.48
C ALA A 160 -5.09 9.60 6.15
N VAL A 161 -5.81 8.79 5.37
CA VAL A 161 -6.49 7.61 5.91
C VAL A 161 -5.46 6.63 6.46
N MET A 162 -4.40 6.30 5.71
CA MET A 162 -3.30 5.44 6.18
C MET A 162 -2.60 6.02 7.41
N GLY A 163 -2.37 7.34 7.44
CA GLY A 163 -1.85 8.03 8.62
C GLY A 163 -2.77 7.94 9.84
N SER A 164 -4.09 8.01 9.63
CA SER A 164 -5.08 7.87 10.72
C SER A 164 -5.08 6.47 11.35
N LYS A 165 -4.59 5.46 10.61
CA LYS A 165 -4.39 4.10 11.09
C LYS A 165 -3.06 3.92 11.81
N GLY A 166 -2.28 4.99 11.95
CA GLY A 166 -0.92 4.94 12.48
C GLY A 166 -0.01 4.12 11.58
N LEU A 167 -0.26 3.99 10.28
CA LEU A 167 0.59 3.15 9.43
C LEU A 167 1.53 4.03 8.60
N LYS A 168 2.83 3.96 8.89
CA LYS A 168 3.86 4.75 8.20
C LYS A 168 4.25 4.13 6.87
N ALA A 169 4.42 2.81 6.85
CA ALA A 169 4.79 2.06 5.66
C ALA A 169 4.29 0.61 5.71
N ILE A 170 4.18 0.02 4.54
CA ILE A 170 4.05 -1.41 4.30
C ILE A 170 5.28 -1.84 3.52
N VAL A 171 6.05 -2.78 4.06
CA VAL A 171 7.21 -3.39 3.43
C VAL A 171 6.84 -4.80 3.00
N ILE A 172 7.05 -5.10 1.73
CA ILE A 172 6.58 -6.33 1.09
C ILE A 172 7.79 -7.06 0.52
N ASP A 173 8.06 -8.24 1.03
CA ASP A 173 9.08 -9.15 0.52
C ASP A 173 8.42 -10.35 -0.17
N ASP A 174 8.72 -10.54 -1.45
CA ASP A 174 8.21 -11.66 -2.26
C ASP A 174 9.23 -12.79 -2.43
N GLU A 175 10.33 -12.77 -1.67
CA GLU A 175 11.31 -13.87 -1.69
C GLU A 175 10.66 -15.20 -1.29
N GLY A 176 10.78 -16.20 -2.18
CA GLY A 176 10.17 -17.52 -1.99
C GLY A 176 8.64 -17.56 -2.13
N ALA A 177 8.01 -16.48 -2.60
CA ALA A 177 6.57 -16.44 -2.83
C ALA A 177 6.15 -17.42 -3.95
N PRO A 178 4.90 -17.94 -3.93
CA PRO A 178 4.43 -18.92 -4.92
C PRO A 178 4.34 -18.35 -6.35
N GLY A 179 4.34 -17.02 -6.49
CA GLY A 179 4.16 -16.36 -7.77
C GLY A 179 2.69 -16.33 -8.17
N VAL A 180 2.42 -15.82 -9.38
CA VAL A 180 1.05 -15.68 -9.90
C VAL A 180 0.76 -16.84 -10.86
N PRO A 181 -0.19 -17.73 -10.53
CA PRO A 181 -0.46 -18.91 -11.35
C PRO A 181 -1.09 -18.50 -12.70
N ILE A 182 -0.53 -19.04 -13.79
CA ILE A 182 -1.08 -18.88 -15.14
C ILE A 182 -1.74 -20.21 -15.53
N VAL A 183 -3.08 -20.23 -15.49
CA VAL A 183 -3.87 -21.45 -15.74
C VAL A 183 -3.70 -21.96 -17.17
N ASN A 184 -3.78 -21.06 -18.16
CA ASN A 184 -3.56 -21.38 -19.57
C ASN A 184 -2.40 -20.54 -20.13
N LYS A 185 -1.19 -21.12 -20.12
CA LYS A 185 0.03 -20.44 -20.55
C LYS A 185 0.03 -20.11 -22.05
N GLU A 186 -0.55 -20.97 -22.88
CA GLU A 186 -0.60 -20.75 -24.34
C GLU A 186 -1.48 -19.55 -24.71
N VAL A 187 -2.68 -19.47 -24.12
CA VAL A 187 -3.58 -18.32 -24.31
C VAL A 187 -2.95 -17.06 -23.76
N PHE A 188 -2.32 -17.13 -22.58
CA PHE A 188 -1.63 -15.99 -21.97
C PHE A 188 -0.46 -15.49 -22.84
N ASP A 189 0.39 -16.40 -23.33
CA ASP A 189 1.52 -16.05 -24.19
C ASP A 189 1.07 -15.50 -25.55
N THR A 190 -0.09 -15.94 -26.06
CA THR A 190 -0.69 -15.39 -27.29
C THR A 190 -1.20 -13.96 -27.06
N GLY A 191 -1.92 -13.71 -25.96
CA GLY A 191 -2.46 -12.38 -25.64
C GLY A 191 -1.42 -11.35 -25.19
N ARG A 192 -0.20 -11.80 -24.85
CA ARG A 192 0.94 -10.93 -24.48
C ARG A 192 1.63 -10.30 -25.69
N LYS A 193 1.56 -10.94 -26.86
CA LYS A 193 2.18 -10.46 -28.10
C LYS A 193 1.40 -9.27 -28.66
#